data_AF-A0A3D4WKX0-F1
#
_entry.id   AF-A0A3D4WKX0-F1
#
_cell.length_a   1.000
_cell.length_b   1.000
_cell.length_c   1.000
_cell.angle_alpha   90.00
_cell.angle_beta   90.00
_cell.angle_gamma   90.00
#
_symmetry.space_group_name_H-M   'P 1'
#
loop_
_entity.id
_entity.type
_entity.pdbx_description
1 polymer ?
#
loop_
_entity_poly.entity_id
_entity_poly.type
_entity_poly.pdbx_seq_one_letter_code
_entity_poly.pdbx_strand_id
1 'polypeptide(L)'
;MKAGPMPARPDNVQKPGSTVIPDRSEAHERAARLLVARALWAYGEDHLWPQATQLPSEAVTAIEHLARRIYVLGTTQWSGRRLTRKTAMAVAAVNILEDNHQRKLARQRQRDSKHIPSALLI
;
A
#
# COMPACT_ATOMS: atom_id res chain seq x y z
N MET A 1 -69.12 17.18 12.96
CA MET A 1 -69.09 15.73 12.69
C MET A 1 -67.65 15.33 12.38
N LYS A 2 -67.23 14.16 12.87
CA LYS A 2 -65.83 13.73 13.11
C LYS A 2 -65.03 13.49 11.82
N ALA A 3 -63.81 14.01 11.73
CA ALA A 3 -62.80 13.54 10.79
C ALA A 3 -62.18 12.25 11.36
N GLY A 4 -62.23 11.15 10.60
CA GLY A 4 -61.65 9.86 10.97
C GLY A 4 -60.12 9.86 10.87
N PRO A 5 -59.42 8.95 11.59
CA PRO A 5 -57.96 8.92 11.62
C PRO A 5 -57.39 8.36 10.31
N MET A 6 -56.36 9.02 9.77
CA MET A 6 -55.57 8.50 8.64
C MET A 6 -54.73 7.29 9.11
N PRO A 7 -54.63 6.21 8.30
CA PRO A 7 -53.76 5.09 8.62
C PRO A 7 -52.28 5.47 8.46
N ALA A 8 -51.49 5.12 9.48
CA ALA A 8 -50.03 5.21 9.44
C ALA A 8 -49.49 4.37 8.27
N ARG A 9 -48.65 4.99 7.43
CA ARG A 9 -47.89 4.26 6.42
C ARG A 9 -46.77 3.48 7.12
N PRO A 10 -46.54 2.21 6.75
CA PRO A 10 -45.49 1.42 7.37
C PRO A 10 -44.12 2.00 7.02
N ASP A 11 -43.28 2.08 8.05
CA ASP A 11 -41.83 2.10 7.93
C ASP A 11 -41.34 0.94 7.04
N ASN A 12 -40.11 1.10 6.55
CA ASN A 12 -39.28 0.12 5.88
C ASN A 12 -39.44 -0.04 4.35
N VAL A 13 -38.58 0.70 3.63
CA VAL A 13 -37.88 0.11 2.46
C VAL A 13 -36.39 0.32 2.68
N GLN A 14 -35.79 -0.58 3.45
CA GLN A 14 -34.36 -0.78 3.46
C GLN A 14 -33.97 -1.32 2.08
N LYS A 15 -33.41 -0.45 1.23
CA LYS A 15 -32.93 -0.84 -0.09
C LYS A 15 -31.75 -1.81 0.07
N PRO A 16 -31.84 -3.05 -0.45
CA PRO A 16 -30.69 -3.93 -0.57
C PRO A 16 -29.95 -3.54 -1.85
N GLY A 17 -28.75 -3.02 -1.71
CA GLY A 17 -27.94 -2.62 -2.87
C GLY A 17 -27.09 -1.39 -2.63
N SER A 18 -26.50 -1.25 -1.44
CA SER A 18 -25.27 -0.46 -1.37
C SER A 18 -24.18 -1.36 -1.93
N THR A 19 -24.02 -1.34 -3.25
CA THR A 19 -22.73 -1.71 -3.84
C THR A 19 -21.76 -0.75 -3.18
N VAL A 20 -21.01 -1.24 -2.19
CA VAL A 20 -19.96 -0.48 -1.53
C VAL A 20 -18.97 -0.16 -2.63
N ILE A 21 -19.13 1.00 -3.26
CA ILE A 21 -18.09 1.60 -4.06
C ILE A 21 -16.97 1.76 -3.04
N PRO A 22 -15.85 1.04 -3.17
CA PRO A 22 -14.76 1.19 -2.23
C PRO A 22 -14.48 2.68 -2.16
N ASP A 23 -14.44 3.21 -0.93
CA ASP A 23 -14.07 4.60 -0.75
C ASP A 23 -12.79 4.80 -1.57
N ARG A 24 -12.78 5.85 -2.40
CA ARG A 24 -11.64 6.15 -3.26
C ARG A 24 -10.34 6.15 -2.43
N SER A 25 -10.45 6.51 -1.15
CA SER A 25 -9.40 6.35 -0.13
C SER A 25 -8.89 4.90 0.02
N GLU A 26 -9.77 3.93 0.28
CA GLU A 26 -9.40 2.51 0.49
C GLU A 26 -8.74 1.87 -0.74
N ALA A 27 -9.24 2.18 -1.93
CA ALA A 27 -8.64 1.68 -3.18
C ALA A 27 -7.22 2.25 -3.38
N HIS A 28 -7.02 3.53 -3.08
CA HIS A 28 -5.71 4.17 -3.12
C HIS A 28 -4.75 3.58 -2.06
N GLU A 29 -5.22 3.35 -0.83
CA GLU A 29 -4.44 2.73 0.23
C GLU A 29 -4.00 1.31 -0.13
N ARG A 30 -4.94 0.50 -0.67
CA ARG A 30 -4.63 -0.85 -1.13
C ARG A 30 -3.57 -0.83 -2.22
N ALA A 31 -3.69 0.07 -3.20
CA ALA A 31 -2.69 0.23 -4.25
C ALA A 31 -1.32 0.62 -3.68
N ALA A 32 -1.27 1.50 -2.67
CA ALA A 32 -0.04 1.90 -2.01
C ALA A 32 0.63 0.73 -1.28
N ARG A 33 -0.14 -0.06 -0.50
CA ARG A 33 0.36 -1.31 0.13
C ARG A 33 0.95 -2.27 -0.90
N LEU A 34 0.24 -2.48 -2.02
CA LEU A 34 0.70 -3.37 -3.09
C LEU A 34 1.95 -2.85 -3.79
N LEU A 35 2.11 -1.53 -3.96
CA LEU A 35 3.33 -0.94 -4.51
C LEU A 35 4.54 -1.18 -3.60
N VAL A 36 4.37 -1.02 -2.28
CA VAL A 36 5.41 -1.32 -1.29
C VAL A 36 5.78 -2.81 -1.32
N ALA A 37 4.78 -3.69 -1.27
CA ALA A 37 4.99 -5.13 -1.32
C ALA A 37 5.69 -5.57 -2.62
N ARG A 38 5.30 -5.00 -3.76
CA ARG A 38 5.96 -5.25 -5.06
C ARG A 38 7.40 -4.78 -5.08
N ALA A 39 7.71 -3.65 -4.44
CA ALA A 39 9.08 -3.17 -4.32
C ALA A 39 9.94 -4.16 -3.51
N LEU A 40 9.45 -4.61 -2.35
CA LEU A 40 10.13 -5.62 -1.51
C LEU A 40 10.36 -6.93 -2.26
N TRP A 41 9.32 -7.46 -2.91
CA TRP A 41 9.43 -8.68 -3.72
C TRP A 41 10.46 -8.53 -4.84
N ALA A 42 10.45 -7.38 -5.55
CA ALA A 42 11.38 -7.14 -6.65
C ALA A 42 12.84 -7.19 -6.19
N TYR A 43 13.13 -6.80 -4.95
CA TYR A 43 14.46 -6.83 -4.36
C TYR A 43 14.76 -8.07 -3.52
N GLY A 44 13.87 -9.07 -3.55
CA GLY A 44 14.09 -10.36 -2.91
C GLY A 44 13.86 -10.38 -1.40
N GLU A 45 13.10 -9.42 -0.87
CA GLU A 45 12.65 -9.40 0.52
C GLU A 45 11.39 -10.29 0.66
N ASP A 46 11.57 -11.59 0.44
CA ASP A 46 10.49 -12.59 0.35
C ASP A 46 9.69 -12.73 1.64
N HIS A 47 10.33 -12.51 2.79
CA HIS A 47 9.69 -12.57 4.11
C HIS A 47 8.91 -11.30 4.47
N LEU A 48 9.20 -10.17 3.82
CA LEU A 48 8.61 -8.86 4.16
C LEU A 48 7.45 -8.45 3.26
N TRP A 49 7.47 -8.81 1.96
CA TRP A 49 6.39 -8.38 1.07
C TRP A 49 5.00 -8.86 1.49
N PRO A 50 4.78 -10.05 2.08
CA PRO A 50 3.45 -10.45 2.54
C PRO A 50 2.95 -9.54 3.66
N GLN A 51 3.83 -9.16 4.59
CA GLN A 51 3.52 -8.24 5.68
C GLN A 51 3.16 -6.86 5.15
N ALA A 52 3.87 -6.39 4.11
CA ALA A 52 3.59 -5.11 3.47
C ALA A 52 2.17 -4.99 2.88
N THR A 53 1.55 -6.11 2.49
CA THR A 53 0.16 -6.10 1.98
C THR A 53 -0.88 -5.79 3.06
N GLN A 54 -0.51 -5.91 4.34
CA GLN A 54 -1.40 -5.75 5.49
C GLN A 54 -1.03 -4.51 6.34
N LEU A 55 -0.11 -3.66 5.86
CA LEU A 55 0.36 -2.51 6.62
C LEU A 55 -0.76 -1.49 6.91
N PRO A 56 -0.80 -0.91 8.12
CA PRO A 56 -1.67 0.22 8.38
C PRO A 56 -1.27 1.42 7.53
N SER A 57 -2.23 2.29 7.21
CA SER A 57 -2.02 3.45 6.33
C SER A 57 -0.95 4.41 6.84
N GLU A 58 -0.81 4.54 8.16
CA GLU A 58 0.24 5.32 8.81
C GLU A 58 1.64 4.80 8.45
N ALA A 59 1.84 3.48 8.48
CA ALA A 59 3.12 2.87 8.16
C ALA A 59 3.44 3.00 6.66
N VAL A 60 2.45 2.85 5.78
CA VAL A 60 2.61 3.09 4.34
C VAL A 60 3.02 4.56 4.09
N THR A 61 2.36 5.49 4.76
CA THR A 61 2.68 6.92 4.69
C THR A 61 4.10 7.19 5.16
N ALA A 62 4.52 6.61 6.29
CA ALA A 62 5.89 6.70 6.78
C ALA A 62 6.92 6.17 5.77
N ILE A 63 6.62 5.02 5.13
CA ILE A 63 7.44 4.43 4.07
C ILE A 63 7.55 5.40 2.88
N GLU A 64 6.46 6.00 2.42
CA GLU A 64 6.49 6.95 1.31
C GLU A 64 7.29 8.21 1.62
N HIS A 65 7.14 8.77 2.83
CA HIS A 65 7.92 9.92 3.28
C HIS A 65 9.41 9.59 3.37
N LEU A 66 9.76 8.46 3.97
CA LEU A 66 11.14 8.02 4.07
C LEU A 66 11.73 7.70 2.68
N ALA A 67 10.97 7.05 1.80
CA ALA A 67 11.37 6.78 0.43
C ALA A 67 11.63 8.07 -0.35
N ARG A 68 10.79 9.10 -0.18
CA ARG A 68 11.00 10.42 -0.79
C ARG A 68 12.27 11.07 -0.26
N ARG A 69 12.51 11.01 1.05
CA ARG A 69 13.75 11.53 1.66
C ARG A 69 14.97 10.80 1.12
N ILE A 70 14.97 9.47 1.07
CA ILE A 70 16.07 8.67 0.52
C ILE A 70 16.29 8.99 -0.96
N TYR A 71 15.21 9.19 -1.74
CA TYR A 71 15.30 9.52 -3.15
C TYR A 71 15.87 10.93 -3.40
N VAL A 72 15.50 11.91 -2.58
CA VAL A 72 15.94 13.31 -2.72
C VAL A 72 17.34 13.53 -2.13
N LEU A 73 17.61 12.98 -0.94
CA LEU A 73 18.86 13.15 -0.20
C LEU A 73 19.92 12.11 -0.57
N GLY A 74 19.54 11.03 -1.25
CA GLY A 74 20.46 10.03 -1.74
C GLY A 74 21.45 10.67 -2.71
N THR A 75 22.64 10.97 -2.24
CA THR A 75 23.80 11.42 -3.01
C THR A 75 24.19 10.34 -4.01
N THR A 76 23.49 10.29 -5.15
CA THR A 76 23.81 9.66 -6.44
C THR A 76 24.26 8.19 -6.51
N GLN A 77 24.57 7.49 -5.42
CA GLN A 77 25.20 6.18 -5.46
C GLN A 77 24.84 5.33 -4.23
N TRP A 78 23.69 4.65 -4.26
CA TRP A 78 23.60 3.37 -3.57
C TRP A 78 24.30 2.36 -4.47
N SER A 79 25.42 1.80 -4.01
CA SER A 79 26.27 0.86 -4.77
C SER A 79 26.69 1.36 -6.18
N GLY A 80 26.99 2.65 -6.34
CA GLY A 80 27.44 3.21 -7.63
C GLY A 80 26.35 3.36 -8.71
N ARG A 81 25.08 3.14 -8.37
CA ARG A 81 23.95 3.26 -9.31
C ARG A 81 23.01 4.39 -8.92
N ARG A 82 22.40 5.02 -9.94
CA ARG A 82 21.32 6.00 -9.73
C ARG A 82 20.19 5.34 -8.94
N LEU A 83 19.85 5.95 -7.82
CA LEU A 83 18.77 5.49 -6.97
C LEU A 83 17.43 5.69 -7.68
N THR A 84 16.62 4.64 -7.80
CA THR A 84 15.27 4.75 -8.36
C THR A 84 14.24 4.94 -7.25
N ARG A 85 13.07 5.50 -7.56
CA ARG A 85 11.95 5.58 -6.58
C ARG A 85 11.60 4.20 -6.00
N LYS A 86 11.65 3.14 -6.83
CA LYS A 86 11.40 1.76 -6.38
C LYS A 86 12.47 1.27 -5.40
N THR A 87 13.74 1.58 -5.65
CA THR A 87 14.84 1.26 -4.72
C THR A 87 14.63 1.99 -3.39
N ALA A 88 14.32 3.29 -3.44
CA ALA A 88 14.09 4.10 -2.25
C ALA A 88 12.93 3.57 -1.41
N MET A 89 11.84 3.15 -2.08
CA MET A 89 10.67 2.55 -1.44
C MET A 89 10.98 1.22 -0.77
N ALA A 90 11.72 0.33 -1.45
CA ALA A 90 12.13 -0.94 -0.85
C ALA A 90 13.05 -0.74 0.37
N VAL A 91 14.03 0.18 0.27
CA VAL A 91 14.92 0.51 1.40
C VAL A 91 14.13 1.09 2.58
N ALA A 92 13.23 2.04 2.31
CA ALA A 92 12.36 2.62 3.33
C ALA A 92 11.49 1.58 4.01
N ALA A 93 10.88 0.67 3.23
CA ALA A 93 10.03 -0.38 3.72
C ALA A 93 10.78 -1.36 4.62
N VAL A 94 11.99 -1.76 4.23
CA VAL A 94 12.85 -2.61 5.08
C VAL A 94 13.20 -1.89 6.39
N ASN A 95 13.61 -0.62 6.32
CA ASN A 95 13.99 0.15 7.52
C ASN A 95 12.83 0.27 8.53
N ILE A 96 11.58 0.39 8.06
CA ILE A 96 10.40 0.53 8.91
C ILE A 96 9.89 -0.83 9.42
N LEU A 97 9.85 -1.85 8.55
CA LEU A 97 9.34 -3.18 8.93
C LEU A 97 10.25 -3.91 9.91
N GLU A 98 11.57 -3.70 9.83
CA GLU A 98 12.54 -4.37 10.69
C GLU A 98 13.17 -3.45 11.74
N ASP A 99 12.69 -2.21 11.86
CA ASP A 99 13.21 -1.20 12.78
C ASP A 99 14.75 -1.04 12.70
N ASN A 100 15.29 -1.19 11.50
CA ASN A 100 16.73 -1.20 11.25
C ASN A 100 17.10 -0.19 10.18
N HIS A 101 17.45 1.02 10.60
CA HIS A 101 17.72 2.18 9.74
C HIS A 101 18.93 2.07 8.80
N GLN A 102 19.70 0.98 8.85
CA GLN A 102 20.91 0.79 8.02
C GLN A 102 20.85 -0.48 7.16
N ARG A 103 19.72 -1.18 7.12
CA ARG A 103 19.65 -2.44 6.39
C ARG A 103 19.73 -2.22 4.88
N LYS A 104 20.54 -3.07 4.23
CA LYS A 104 20.66 -3.13 2.78
C LYS A 104 19.68 -4.15 2.21
N LEU A 105 19.19 -3.87 1.00
CA LEU A 105 18.35 -4.80 0.24
C LEU A 105 19.09 -6.11 -0.05
N ALA A 106 18.40 -7.24 0.06
CA ALA A 106 18.92 -8.57 -0.23
C ALA A 106 19.49 -8.69 -1.66
N ARG A 107 18.89 -7.99 -2.62
CA ARG A 107 19.37 -7.94 -4.02
C ARG A 107 19.69 -6.52 -4.47
N GLN A 108 20.76 -6.40 -5.25
CA GLN A 108 21.08 -5.16 -5.96
C GLN A 108 20.34 -5.00 -7.29
N ARG A 109 19.85 -6.10 -7.87
CA ARG A 109 19.10 -6.11 -9.13
C ARG A 109 17.67 -6.58 -8.88
N GLN A 110 16.72 -5.89 -9.50
CA GLN A 110 15.30 -6.26 -9.43
C GLN A 110 15.04 -7.59 -10.15
N ARG A 111 14.06 -8.34 -9.66
CA ARG A 111 13.45 -9.46 -10.38
C ARG A 111 12.71 -8.97 -11.62
N ASP A 112 12.63 -9.82 -12.64
CA ASP A 112 11.82 -9.56 -13.82
C ASP A 112 10.33 -9.50 -13.45
N SER A 113 9.60 -8.53 -13.99
CA SER A 113 8.16 -8.37 -13.76
C SER A 113 7.33 -9.53 -14.33
N LYS A 114 7.88 -10.35 -15.23
CA LYS A 114 7.21 -11.56 -15.78
C LYS A 114 6.83 -12.59 -14.73
N HIS A 115 7.49 -12.56 -13.56
CA HIS A 115 7.26 -13.53 -12.48
C HIS A 115 6.60 -12.92 -11.25
N ILE A 116 5.93 -11.78 -11.41
CA ILE A 116 5.22 -11.15 -10.30
C ILE A 116 4.14 -12.09 -9.74
N PRO A 117 4.13 -12.30 -8.41
CA PRO A 117 3.05 -13.03 -7.75
C PRO A 117 1.69 -12.39 -8.02
N SER A 118 0.67 -13.21 -8.28
CA SER A 118 -0.69 -12.74 -8.54
C SER A 118 -1.26 -11.87 -7.42
N ALA A 119 -0.84 -12.13 -6.17
CA ALA A 119 -1.21 -11.33 -5.00
C ALA A 119 -0.68 -9.88 -5.03
N LEU A 120 0.27 -9.56 -5.91
CA LEU A 120 0.91 -8.25 -6.07
C LEU A 120 0.47 -7.50 -7.33
N LEU A 121 -0.54 -8.01 -8.02
CA LEU A 121 -1.17 -7.33 -9.14
C LEU A 121 -2.15 -6.27 -8.60
N ILE A 122 -2.10 -5.08 -9.19
CA ILE A 122 -2.94 -3.91 -8.84
C ILE A 122 -4.12 -3.87 -9.79
#